data_AF-A0A0K1PXW7-F1
#
_entry.id   AF-A0A0K1PXW7-F1
#
_cell.length_a   1.000
_cell.length_b   1.000
_cell.length_c   1.000
_cell.angle_alpha   90.00
_cell.angle_beta   90.00
_cell.angle_gamma   90.00
#
_symmetry.space_group_name_H-M   'P 1'
#
loop_
_entity.id
_entity.type
_entity.pdbx_description
1 polymer ?
#
loop_
_entity_poly.entity_id
_entity_poly.type
_entity_poly.pdbx_seq_one_letter_code
_entity_poly.pdbx_strand_id
1 'polypeptide(L)'
;MFGALGVTAVIAVIAVSACSQTTPPADEPSDDQTTTSKPTKDGGSGNNGGQIPTTPGKDASADSGVCKTTPPTNRCGLVPQCGCGTNETCDVTNPQTGATSCLTAGNMTLGRPCSQSGQCVQGLACVFGACRPYCESPTSKCTAPGTDFCMSIADKGSPNPDLAVCSITCDPRMPQAVCGQNTCIWFPKEYIPAKFTDCNAPGPGVQYDLCNSVYDCGPGLACVMHPTQGQECERWCRLGQVGDCGIGLTCKDAFGSDAPTIDGIKLGVCQD
;
A
#
# COMPACT_ATOMS: atom_id res chain seq x y z
N MET A 1 -11.18 -12.44 -56.03
CA MET A 1 -9.83 -13.04 -56.11
C MET A 1 -9.40 -13.38 -54.70
N PHE A 2 -9.41 -14.68 -54.36
CA PHE A 2 -9.01 -15.18 -53.06
C PHE A 2 -7.49 -15.33 -53.02
N GLY A 3 -6.82 -14.60 -52.13
CA GLY A 3 -5.38 -14.75 -51.86
C GLY A 3 -5.20 -15.51 -50.56
N ALA A 4 -4.70 -16.74 -50.66
CA ALA A 4 -4.29 -17.57 -49.53
C ALA A 4 -2.92 -17.09 -49.02
N LEU A 5 -2.81 -16.84 -47.71
CA LEU A 5 -1.53 -16.63 -47.02
C LEU A 5 -1.32 -17.79 -46.05
N GLY A 6 -0.26 -18.54 -46.32
CA GLY A 6 0.15 -19.75 -45.60
C GLY A 6 0.70 -19.43 -44.22
N VAL A 7 0.39 -20.33 -43.28
CA VAL A 7 0.92 -20.33 -41.91
C VAL A 7 2.18 -21.19 -41.89
N THR A 8 3.33 -20.56 -41.65
CA THR A 8 4.61 -21.25 -41.42
C THR A 8 4.75 -21.51 -39.92
N ALA A 9 4.66 -22.79 -39.52
CA ALA A 9 4.90 -23.20 -38.14
C ALA A 9 6.42 -23.26 -37.86
N VAL A 10 6.89 -22.45 -36.91
CA VAL A 10 8.27 -22.50 -36.40
C VAL A 10 8.29 -23.39 -35.16
N ILE A 11 9.01 -24.51 -35.26
CA ILE A 11 9.26 -25.43 -34.15
C ILE A 11 10.42 -24.86 -33.33
N ALA A 12 10.13 -24.34 -32.14
CA ALA A 12 11.14 -23.92 -31.17
C ALA A 12 11.61 -25.13 -30.35
N VAL A 13 12.90 -25.45 -30.47
CA VAL A 13 13.59 -26.46 -29.65
C VAL A 13 13.96 -25.82 -28.32
N ILE A 14 13.33 -26.25 -27.22
CA ILE A 14 13.67 -25.82 -25.86
C ILE A 14 14.84 -26.69 -25.36
N ALA A 15 16.02 -26.10 -25.25
CA ALA A 15 17.17 -26.69 -24.57
C ALA A 15 16.98 -26.56 -23.06
N VAL A 16 16.79 -27.69 -22.37
CA VAL A 16 16.66 -27.74 -20.92
C VAL A 16 18.08 -27.77 -20.32
N SER A 17 18.53 -26.64 -19.75
CA SER A 17 19.77 -26.60 -18.96
C SER A 17 19.47 -27.00 -17.51
N ALA A 18 20.03 -28.14 -17.08
CA ALA A 18 19.98 -28.62 -15.71
C ALA A 18 21.05 -27.90 -14.87
N CYS A 19 20.63 -27.08 -13.90
CA CYS A 19 21.53 -26.53 -12.89
C CYS A 19 21.82 -27.61 -11.84
N SER A 20 23.09 -28.03 -11.76
CA SER A 20 23.60 -28.90 -10.68
C SER A 20 23.64 -28.11 -9.37
N GLN A 21 22.96 -28.61 -8.34
CA GLN A 21 23.04 -28.06 -6.98
C GLN A 21 24.39 -28.46 -6.38
N THR A 22 25.21 -27.46 -6.04
CA THR A 22 26.45 -27.65 -5.29
C THR A 22 26.11 -27.80 -3.82
N THR A 23 26.47 -28.95 -3.26
CA THR A 23 26.31 -29.29 -1.84
C THR A 23 27.18 -28.34 -0.98
N PRO A 24 26.63 -27.70 0.07
CA PRO A 24 27.47 -26.93 1.00
C PRO A 24 28.37 -27.87 1.84
N PRO A 25 29.63 -27.50 2.11
CA PRO A 25 30.52 -28.28 2.96
C PRO A 25 30.07 -28.25 4.44
N ALA A 26 30.36 -29.36 5.11
CA ALA A 26 30.02 -29.62 6.51
C ALA A 26 30.74 -28.67 7.49
N ASP A 27 30.03 -28.36 8.57
CA ASP A 27 30.50 -27.60 9.73
C ASP A 27 31.72 -28.24 10.40
N GLU A 28 32.78 -27.44 10.63
CA GLU A 28 33.84 -27.77 11.58
C GLU A 28 33.54 -27.12 12.95
N PRO A 29 33.81 -27.83 14.08
CA PRO A 29 33.69 -27.27 15.41
C PRO A 29 34.94 -26.43 15.73
N SER A 30 34.75 -25.19 16.17
CA SER A 30 35.83 -24.39 16.79
C SER A 30 35.59 -24.24 18.28
N ASP A 31 36.59 -24.72 19.02
CA ASP A 31 36.76 -24.63 20.46
C ASP A 31 37.00 -23.19 20.95
N ASP A 32 36.49 -22.95 22.15
CA ASP A 32 37.09 -22.20 23.27
C ASP A 32 37.79 -20.85 22.99
N GLN A 33 37.15 -19.77 23.46
CA GLN A 33 37.91 -18.80 24.24
C GLN A 33 37.04 -18.06 25.28
N THR A 34 37.31 -18.45 26.51
CA THR A 34 36.98 -17.75 27.76
C THR A 34 37.64 -16.36 27.81
N THR A 35 36.85 -15.27 27.90
CA THR A 35 37.32 -14.04 28.55
C THR A 35 36.23 -13.42 29.42
N THR A 36 36.45 -13.56 30.73
CA THR A 36 35.79 -12.89 31.83
C THR A 36 35.93 -11.36 31.70
N SER A 37 34.81 -10.63 31.69
CA SER A 37 34.80 -9.19 31.93
C SER A 37 33.76 -8.83 32.98
N LYS A 38 34.28 -8.11 33.98
CA LYS A 38 33.72 -7.67 35.26
C LYS A 38 32.56 -6.67 35.08
N PRO A 39 31.51 -6.70 35.92
CA PRO A 39 30.47 -5.68 35.90
C PRO A 39 30.90 -4.43 36.68
N THR A 40 30.85 -3.27 36.03
CA THR A 40 30.95 -1.96 36.71
C THR A 40 29.55 -1.39 36.87
N LYS A 41 29.23 -1.10 38.13
CA LYS A 41 28.03 -0.41 38.62
C LYS A 41 28.27 1.10 38.57
N ASP A 42 27.19 1.87 38.74
CA ASP A 42 27.07 3.34 38.78
C ASP A 42 26.60 3.91 37.43
N GLY A 43 25.53 4.68 37.29
CA GLY A 43 24.70 5.44 38.23
C GLY A 43 24.23 6.68 37.45
N GLY A 44 22.93 6.87 37.24
CA GLY A 44 22.45 7.94 36.36
C GLY A 44 20.94 8.11 36.37
N SER A 45 20.43 8.58 37.51
CA SER A 45 19.07 9.08 37.70
C SER A 45 18.83 10.34 36.88
N GLY A 46 17.75 10.34 36.06
CA GLY A 46 17.33 11.49 35.26
C GLY A 46 15.85 11.42 34.92
N ASN A 47 15.00 11.65 35.93
CA ASN A 47 13.59 11.99 35.75
C ASN A 47 13.47 13.35 35.04
N ASN A 48 12.68 13.41 33.97
CA ASN A 48 11.77 14.54 33.79
C ASN A 48 10.59 14.15 32.90
N GLY A 49 9.41 14.38 33.47
CA GLY A 49 8.13 13.96 32.95
C GLY A 49 7.62 14.86 31.84
N GLY A 50 6.94 14.20 30.90
CA GLY A 50 6.07 14.81 29.92
C GLY A 50 4.93 13.83 29.66
N GLN A 51 4.06 13.65 30.65
CA GLN A 51 2.80 12.93 30.49
C GLN A 51 1.97 13.69 29.44
N ILE A 52 1.99 13.21 28.20
CA ILE A 52 0.98 13.58 27.22
C ILE A 52 -0.35 13.02 27.74
N PRO A 53 -1.40 13.83 27.90
CA PRO A 53 -2.72 13.33 28.28
C PRO A 53 -3.21 12.38 27.18
N THR A 54 -3.12 11.08 27.42
CA THR A 54 -3.90 10.08 26.69
C THR A 54 -5.34 10.24 27.14
N THR A 55 -6.07 11.16 26.53
CA THR A 55 -7.53 11.19 26.60
C THR A 55 -8.00 9.85 26.04
N PRO A 56 -8.73 9.01 26.81
CA PRO A 56 -9.38 7.83 26.26
C PRO A 56 -10.24 8.29 25.09
N GLY A 57 -9.89 7.86 23.89
CA GLY A 57 -10.67 8.14 22.70
C GLY A 57 -12.07 7.60 22.95
N LYS A 58 -13.05 8.52 22.93
CA LYS A 58 -14.47 8.19 23.10
C LYS A 58 -14.79 6.94 22.30
N ASP A 59 -15.31 5.97 23.03
CA ASP A 59 -15.86 4.72 22.54
C ASP A 59 -16.62 4.97 21.24
N ALA A 60 -16.35 4.14 20.23
CA ALA A 60 -17.18 4.06 19.04
C ALA A 60 -18.62 3.93 19.52
N SER A 61 -19.39 5.01 19.36
CA SER A 61 -20.80 5.06 19.75
C SER A 61 -21.47 3.85 19.12
N ALA A 62 -21.89 2.90 19.96
CA ALA A 62 -22.69 1.77 19.54
C ALA A 62 -24.01 2.34 19.02
N ASP A 63 -24.03 2.71 17.74
CA ASP A 63 -25.23 3.08 17.04
C ASP A 63 -26.19 1.89 17.19
N SER A 64 -27.31 2.09 17.85
CA SER A 64 -28.30 1.05 18.19
C SER A 64 -29.03 0.50 16.95
N GLY A 65 -28.51 0.78 15.75
CA GLY A 65 -28.96 0.20 14.50
C GLY A 65 -28.76 -1.32 14.50
N VAL A 66 -29.72 -2.02 13.91
CA VAL A 66 -29.59 -3.46 13.64
C VAL A 66 -28.35 -3.66 12.78
N CYS A 67 -27.40 -4.45 13.25
CA CYS A 67 -26.19 -4.75 12.50
C CYS A 67 -26.54 -5.42 11.16
N LYS A 68 -26.26 -4.74 10.05
CA LYS A 68 -26.40 -5.29 8.70
C LYS A 68 -25.21 -6.21 8.44
N THR A 69 -25.40 -7.51 8.63
CA THR A 69 -24.36 -8.51 8.38
C THR A 69 -24.15 -8.74 6.89
N THR A 70 -22.93 -9.15 6.53
CA THR A 70 -22.53 -9.38 5.14
C THR A 70 -22.69 -10.87 4.78
N PRO A 71 -23.46 -11.22 3.73
CA PRO A 71 -23.50 -12.58 3.18
C PRO A 71 -22.13 -13.03 2.67
N PRO A 72 -21.89 -14.34 2.48
CA PRO A 72 -22.83 -15.46 2.69
C PRO A 72 -22.92 -15.94 4.13
N THR A 73 -21.90 -15.68 4.95
CA THR A 73 -21.85 -16.22 6.33
C THR A 73 -22.71 -15.44 7.30
N ASN A 74 -22.98 -14.17 7.02
CA ASN A 74 -23.74 -13.26 7.87
C ASN A 74 -23.19 -13.20 9.31
N ARG A 75 -21.87 -13.39 9.48
CA ARG A 75 -21.21 -13.40 10.80
C ARG A 75 -21.07 -12.00 11.38
N CYS A 76 -20.69 -11.05 10.55
CA CYS A 76 -20.49 -9.65 10.90
C CYS A 76 -20.74 -8.77 9.67
N GLY A 77 -20.96 -7.47 9.90
CA GLY A 77 -21.12 -6.47 8.85
C GLY A 77 -19.82 -5.74 8.56
N LEU A 78 -19.56 -5.38 7.30
CA LEU A 78 -18.37 -4.63 6.88
C LEU A 78 -18.57 -3.10 6.91
N VAL A 79 -19.79 -2.60 6.66
CA VAL A 79 -20.10 -1.16 6.55
C VAL A 79 -21.47 -0.80 7.16
N PRO A 80 -21.51 -0.07 8.29
CA PRO A 80 -20.40 0.09 9.23
C PRO A 80 -19.97 -1.28 9.78
N GLN A 81 -18.74 -1.40 10.27
CA GLN A 81 -18.33 -2.65 10.92
C GLN A 81 -19.17 -2.90 12.17
N CYS A 82 -19.78 -4.08 12.25
CA CYS A 82 -20.67 -4.45 13.35
C CYS A 82 -20.74 -5.97 13.55
N GLY A 83 -21.27 -6.41 14.69
CA GLY A 83 -21.53 -7.83 14.98
C GLY A 83 -20.36 -8.60 15.60
N CYS A 84 -19.16 -8.00 15.64
CA CYS A 84 -18.01 -8.56 16.34
C CYS A 84 -17.92 -8.08 17.79
N GLY A 85 -17.18 -8.82 18.63
CA GLY A 85 -16.94 -8.47 20.02
C GLY A 85 -16.05 -7.24 20.21
N THR A 86 -15.86 -6.85 21.46
CA THR A 86 -14.89 -5.79 21.82
C THR A 86 -13.49 -6.21 21.41
N ASN A 87 -12.75 -5.32 20.76
CA ASN A 87 -11.40 -5.57 20.19
C ASN A 87 -11.38 -6.57 19.02
N GLU A 88 -12.49 -6.74 18.32
CA GLU A 88 -12.54 -7.52 17.08
C GLU A 88 -12.93 -6.63 15.88
N THR A 89 -12.41 -6.96 14.71
CA THR A 89 -12.71 -6.34 13.43
C THR A 89 -13.41 -7.36 12.53
N CYS A 90 -14.40 -6.91 11.75
CA CYS A 90 -15.04 -7.76 10.74
C CYS A 90 -14.21 -7.72 9.46
N ASP A 91 -13.79 -8.88 8.96
CA ASP A 91 -12.96 -8.99 7.77
C ASP A 91 -13.45 -10.08 6.81
N VAL A 92 -13.11 -9.96 5.53
CA VAL A 92 -13.36 -10.99 4.52
C VAL A 92 -12.27 -12.05 4.59
N THR A 93 -12.60 -13.17 5.22
CA THR A 93 -11.69 -14.33 5.37
C THR A 93 -11.62 -15.23 4.13
N ASN A 94 -12.57 -15.11 3.21
CA ASN A 94 -12.56 -15.82 1.94
C ASN A 94 -12.92 -14.85 0.80
N PRO A 95 -11.94 -14.33 0.05
CA PRO A 95 -12.19 -13.33 -0.98
C PRO A 95 -13.00 -13.86 -2.17
N GLN A 96 -12.96 -15.18 -2.43
CA GLN A 96 -13.73 -15.81 -3.52
C GLN A 96 -15.24 -15.84 -3.24
N THR A 97 -15.62 -15.96 -1.97
CA THR A 97 -17.03 -16.10 -1.56
C THR A 97 -17.56 -14.85 -0.86
N GLY A 98 -16.68 -13.92 -0.44
CA GLY A 98 -17.05 -12.80 0.41
C GLY A 98 -17.31 -13.18 1.87
N ALA A 99 -17.01 -14.41 2.30
CA ALA A 99 -17.30 -14.86 3.66
C ALA A 99 -16.58 -14.01 4.71
N THR A 100 -17.35 -13.49 5.67
CA THR A 100 -16.83 -12.67 6.75
C THR A 100 -16.63 -13.45 8.05
N SER A 101 -15.67 -13.02 8.86
CA SER A 101 -15.44 -13.48 10.23
C SER A 101 -14.92 -12.34 11.09
N CYS A 102 -15.12 -12.46 12.40
CA CYS A 102 -14.49 -11.59 13.38
C CYS A 102 -13.06 -12.06 13.63
N LEU A 103 -12.12 -11.10 13.60
CA LEU A 103 -10.70 -11.30 13.89
C LEU A 103 -10.31 -10.38 15.04
N THR A 104 -9.36 -10.79 15.88
CA THR A 104 -8.76 -9.88 16.87
C THR A 104 -8.14 -8.67 16.16
N ALA A 105 -8.56 -7.47 16.54
CA ALA A 105 -8.03 -6.23 16.01
C ALA A 105 -6.64 -5.95 16.60
N GLY A 106 -5.78 -5.34 15.78
CA GLY A 106 -4.44 -4.93 16.16
C GLY A 106 -4.38 -3.44 16.51
N ASN A 107 -3.22 -2.83 16.27
CA ASN A 107 -2.93 -1.44 16.64
C ASN A 107 -2.46 -0.57 15.45
N MET A 108 -2.42 -1.11 14.22
CA MET A 108 -2.02 -0.35 13.04
C MET A 108 -3.16 0.56 12.58
N THR A 109 -2.88 1.85 12.49
CA THR A 109 -3.85 2.89 12.10
C THR A 109 -4.04 2.97 10.59
N LEU A 110 -4.99 3.80 10.14
CA LEU A 110 -5.21 4.09 8.71
C LEU A 110 -3.90 4.36 7.96
N GLY A 111 -3.74 3.73 6.80
CA GLY A 111 -2.58 3.86 5.92
C GLY A 111 -1.32 3.10 6.32
N ARG A 112 -1.24 2.59 7.55
CA ARG A 112 -0.07 1.87 8.03
C ARG A 112 0.12 0.51 7.35
N PRO A 113 1.37 0.06 7.20
CA PRO A 113 1.68 -1.22 6.59
C PRO A 113 1.10 -2.38 7.40
N CYS A 114 0.61 -3.38 6.70
CA CYS A 114 0.06 -4.60 7.27
C CYS A 114 0.25 -5.78 6.31
N SER A 115 0.25 -6.99 6.88
CA SER A 115 0.23 -8.27 6.17
C SER A 115 -1.07 -9.05 6.39
N GLN A 116 -1.87 -8.66 7.38
CA GLN A 116 -3.16 -9.30 7.72
C GLN A 116 -4.07 -8.30 8.43
N SER A 117 -5.39 -8.42 8.25
CA SER A 117 -6.36 -7.46 8.80
C SER A 117 -6.38 -7.40 10.32
N GLY A 118 -6.05 -8.50 11.00
CA GLY A 118 -5.91 -8.53 12.46
C GLY A 118 -4.75 -7.68 13.01
N GLN A 119 -3.90 -7.10 12.16
CA GLN A 119 -2.91 -6.09 12.59
C GLN A 119 -3.50 -4.69 12.66
N CYS A 120 -4.59 -4.43 11.94
CA CYS A 120 -5.23 -3.13 11.86
C CYS A 120 -6.16 -2.91 13.06
N VAL A 121 -6.30 -1.64 13.47
CA VAL A 121 -7.29 -1.26 14.49
C VAL A 121 -8.71 -1.63 14.03
N GLN A 122 -9.62 -1.76 15.00
CA GLN A 122 -11.03 -2.06 14.74
C GLN A 122 -11.63 -1.10 13.70
N GLY A 123 -12.40 -1.63 12.75
CA GLY A 123 -12.98 -0.85 11.66
C GLY A 123 -12.14 -0.84 10.37
N LEU A 124 -10.91 -1.36 10.41
CA LEU A 124 -10.02 -1.42 9.26
C LEU A 124 -9.70 -2.87 8.87
N ALA A 125 -9.39 -3.05 7.58
CA ALA A 125 -8.89 -4.29 7.00
C ALA A 125 -7.55 -4.05 6.28
N CYS A 126 -6.75 -5.11 6.15
CA CYS A 126 -5.48 -5.03 5.47
C CYS A 126 -5.64 -5.33 3.98
N VAL A 127 -5.62 -4.29 3.15
CA VAL A 127 -5.80 -4.43 1.70
C VAL A 127 -4.73 -3.64 0.98
N PHE A 128 -4.14 -4.26 -0.05
CA PHE A 128 -2.97 -3.74 -0.79
C PHE A 128 -1.77 -3.38 0.12
N GLY A 129 -1.65 -4.08 1.26
CA GLY A 129 -0.59 -3.86 2.24
C GLY A 129 -0.82 -2.67 3.17
N ALA A 130 -2.00 -2.03 3.15
CA ALA A 130 -2.32 -0.90 4.04
C ALA A 130 -3.64 -1.10 4.79
N CYS A 131 -3.70 -0.64 6.03
CA CYS A 131 -4.92 -0.64 6.84
C CYS A 131 -5.91 0.41 6.33
N ARG A 132 -7.11 -0.02 5.92
CA ARG A 132 -8.14 0.85 5.32
C ARG A 132 -9.56 0.41 5.67
N PRO A 133 -10.55 1.33 5.67
CA PRO A 133 -11.93 0.96 5.93
C PRO A 133 -12.62 0.41 4.67
N TYR A 134 -13.61 -0.44 4.88
CA TYR A 134 -14.57 -0.81 3.84
C TYR A 134 -15.52 0.34 3.49
N CYS A 135 -16.13 0.28 2.31
CA CYS A 135 -17.16 1.21 1.87
C CYS A 135 -18.30 0.50 1.13
N GLU A 136 -19.51 1.05 1.22
CA GLU A 136 -20.73 0.34 0.80
C GLU A 136 -20.92 0.32 -0.72
N SER A 137 -20.48 1.37 -1.41
CA SER A 137 -20.76 1.52 -2.85
C SER A 137 -19.47 1.80 -3.60
N PRO A 138 -18.99 0.86 -4.43
CA PRO A 138 -17.92 1.13 -5.37
C PRO A 138 -18.15 2.45 -6.11
N THR A 139 -17.06 3.17 -6.39
CA THR A 139 -17.05 4.46 -7.07
C THR A 139 -17.69 5.63 -6.32
N SER A 140 -18.17 5.41 -5.10
CA SER A 140 -18.67 6.50 -4.24
C SER A 140 -17.54 7.22 -3.51
N LYS A 141 -17.86 8.41 -2.97
CA LYS A 141 -16.96 9.15 -2.09
C LYS A 141 -16.99 8.55 -0.68
N CYS A 142 -15.82 8.27 -0.13
CA CYS A 142 -15.66 7.87 1.26
C CYS A 142 -15.80 9.06 2.20
N THR A 143 -16.39 8.83 3.36
CA THR A 143 -16.68 9.86 4.37
C THR A 143 -15.73 9.82 5.56
N ALA A 144 -14.93 8.75 5.70
CA ALA A 144 -13.94 8.64 6.75
C ALA A 144 -12.83 9.69 6.58
N PRO A 145 -12.39 10.39 7.64
CA PRO A 145 -11.27 11.32 7.55
C PRO A 145 -10.01 10.68 6.96
N GLY A 146 -9.33 11.39 6.05
CA GLY A 146 -8.12 10.89 5.38
C GLY A 146 -8.39 9.88 4.27
N THR A 147 -9.64 9.73 3.83
CA THR A 147 -10.01 8.89 2.69
C THR A 147 -10.75 9.70 1.62
N ASP A 148 -10.82 9.18 0.39
CA ASP A 148 -11.49 9.89 -0.71
C ASP A 148 -12.42 9.01 -1.55
N PHE A 149 -11.91 7.99 -2.25
CA PHE A 149 -12.66 7.23 -3.24
C PHE A 149 -12.83 5.75 -2.85
N CYS A 150 -14.04 5.21 -3.02
CA CYS A 150 -14.35 3.81 -2.76
C CYS A 150 -13.99 2.91 -3.95
N MET A 151 -12.92 2.12 -3.82
CA MET A 151 -12.40 1.24 -4.86
C MET A 151 -12.93 -0.19 -4.69
N SER A 152 -13.37 -0.82 -5.79
CA SER A 152 -13.63 -2.26 -5.80
C SER A 152 -12.34 -3.06 -5.65
N ILE A 153 -12.41 -4.15 -4.89
CA ILE A 153 -11.34 -5.14 -4.79
C ILE A 153 -11.63 -6.22 -5.83
N ALA A 154 -10.76 -6.33 -6.85
CA ALA A 154 -10.84 -7.41 -7.82
C ALA A 154 -10.13 -8.67 -7.30
N ASP A 155 -10.79 -9.83 -7.36
CA ASP A 155 -10.12 -11.13 -7.19
C ASP A 155 -9.90 -11.74 -8.58
N LYS A 156 -8.66 -12.06 -8.93
CA LYS A 156 -8.28 -12.77 -10.18
C LYS A 156 -8.91 -12.19 -11.46
N GLY A 157 -9.02 -10.87 -11.54
CA GLY A 157 -9.54 -10.16 -12.71
C GLY A 157 -11.06 -10.09 -12.83
N SER A 158 -11.82 -10.66 -11.89
CA SER A 158 -13.25 -10.40 -11.74
C SER A 158 -13.48 -9.52 -10.51
N PRO A 159 -14.04 -8.31 -10.66
CA PRO A 159 -14.47 -7.52 -9.52
C PRO A 159 -15.41 -8.36 -8.66
N ASN A 160 -15.14 -8.47 -7.35
CA ASN A 160 -16.18 -8.89 -6.43
C ASN A 160 -17.04 -7.64 -6.19
N PRO A 161 -18.25 -7.54 -6.79
CA PRO A 161 -19.02 -6.30 -6.76
C PRO A 161 -19.41 -5.89 -5.33
N ASP A 162 -19.41 -6.84 -4.40
CA ASP A 162 -19.83 -6.64 -3.01
C ASP A 162 -18.66 -6.26 -2.09
N LEU A 163 -17.43 -6.17 -2.60
CA LEU A 163 -16.25 -5.85 -1.81
C LEU A 163 -15.52 -4.60 -2.31
N ALA A 164 -15.59 -3.54 -1.51
CA ALA A 164 -14.92 -2.28 -1.79
C ALA A 164 -14.31 -1.64 -0.55
N VAL A 165 -13.22 -0.91 -0.75
CA VAL A 165 -12.45 -0.23 0.29
C VAL A 165 -12.15 1.20 -0.08
N CYS A 166 -12.02 2.05 0.92
CA CYS A 166 -11.63 3.44 0.69
C CYS A 166 -10.14 3.54 0.33
N SER A 167 -9.85 4.37 -0.66
CA SER A 167 -8.51 4.93 -0.88
C SER A 167 -8.14 5.89 0.23
N ILE A 168 -6.84 5.97 0.50
CA ILE A 168 -6.25 6.80 1.54
C ILE A 168 -5.59 8.01 0.88
N THR A 169 -6.07 9.20 1.19
CA THR A 169 -5.48 10.44 0.68
C THR A 169 -4.07 10.60 1.25
N CYS A 170 -3.08 10.65 0.36
CA CYS A 170 -1.69 10.84 0.70
C CYS A 170 -0.99 11.77 -0.30
N ASP A 171 0.11 12.40 0.14
CA ASP A 171 0.98 13.19 -0.74
C ASP A 171 2.08 12.26 -1.30
N PRO A 172 2.15 12.06 -2.63
CA PRO A 172 3.12 11.14 -3.23
C PRO A 172 4.57 11.59 -3.05
N ARG A 173 4.82 12.85 -2.68
CA ARG A 173 6.17 13.35 -2.35
C ARG A 173 6.62 12.96 -0.94
N MET A 174 5.67 12.74 -0.03
CA MET A 174 5.93 12.47 1.39
C MET A 174 5.05 11.33 1.90
N PRO A 175 5.12 10.14 1.27
CA PRO A 175 4.23 9.03 1.59
C PRO A 175 4.28 8.63 3.07
N GLN A 176 5.44 8.74 3.70
CA GLN A 176 5.67 8.33 5.09
C GLN A 176 4.78 9.03 6.12
N ALA A 177 4.30 10.24 5.81
CA ALA A 177 3.44 11.00 6.72
C ALA A 177 2.11 10.27 6.98
N VAL A 178 1.55 9.61 5.96
CA VAL A 178 0.26 8.91 6.02
C VAL A 178 0.46 7.40 5.92
N CYS A 179 1.23 6.95 4.93
CA CYS A 179 1.42 5.55 4.57
C CYS A 179 2.50 4.83 5.42
N GLY A 180 3.28 5.55 6.23
CA GLY A 180 4.39 4.94 6.98
C GLY A 180 5.47 4.38 6.07
N GLN A 181 5.69 3.05 6.08
CA GLN A 181 6.67 2.41 5.19
C GLN A 181 6.09 2.06 3.81
N ASN A 182 4.79 2.25 3.61
CA ASN A 182 4.16 2.10 2.29
C ASN A 182 4.48 3.28 1.37
N THR A 183 4.19 3.11 0.07
CA THR A 183 4.24 4.19 -0.92
C THR A 183 2.86 4.82 -1.10
N CYS A 184 2.83 6.01 -1.69
CA CYS A 184 1.61 6.72 -2.06
C CYS A 184 1.54 6.78 -3.59
N ILE A 185 0.60 6.03 -4.17
CA ILE A 185 0.44 5.88 -5.61
C ILE A 185 -0.63 6.84 -6.11
N TRP A 186 -0.40 7.44 -7.28
CA TRP A 186 -1.39 8.24 -8.00
C TRP A 186 -2.10 7.40 -9.06
N PHE A 187 -3.44 7.43 -9.09
CA PHE A 187 -4.28 6.70 -10.04
C PHE A 187 -4.99 7.66 -11.00
N PRO A 188 -4.35 8.08 -12.10
CA PRO A 188 -4.94 9.05 -13.03
C PRO A 188 -5.99 8.44 -13.97
N LYS A 189 -5.95 7.12 -14.23
CA LYS A 189 -6.65 6.52 -15.38
C LYS A 189 -7.39 5.23 -15.05
N GLU A 190 -7.05 4.58 -13.96
CA GLU A 190 -7.59 3.27 -13.57
C GLU A 190 -9.06 3.35 -13.14
N TYR A 191 -9.48 4.51 -12.62
CA TYR A 191 -10.81 4.72 -12.03
C TYR A 191 -11.53 5.94 -12.61
N ILE A 192 -11.39 6.17 -13.92
CA ILE A 192 -12.03 7.31 -14.61
C ILE A 192 -13.54 7.38 -14.28
N PRO A 193 -14.08 8.57 -13.93
CA PRO A 193 -13.43 9.89 -13.96
C PRO A 193 -12.68 10.27 -12.68
N ALA A 194 -12.70 9.42 -11.66
CA ALA A 194 -12.02 9.69 -10.40
C ALA A 194 -10.50 9.63 -10.57
N LYS A 195 -9.82 10.53 -9.86
CA LYS A 195 -8.37 10.59 -9.75
C LYS A 195 -8.05 10.78 -8.28
N PHE A 196 -7.27 9.89 -7.70
CA PHE A 196 -6.99 9.90 -6.27
C PHE A 196 -5.61 9.31 -6.00
N THR A 197 -5.11 9.53 -4.79
CA THR A 197 -3.94 8.86 -4.26
C THR A 197 -4.33 7.73 -3.30
N ASP A 198 -3.46 6.73 -3.17
CA ASP A 198 -3.68 5.63 -2.22
C ASP A 198 -2.38 5.08 -1.65
N CYS A 199 -2.44 4.57 -0.42
CA CYS A 199 -1.31 3.92 0.24
C CYS A 199 -1.24 2.45 -0.12
N ASN A 200 -0.16 2.04 -0.78
CA ASN A 200 0.07 0.65 -1.19
C ASN A 200 1.45 0.14 -0.76
N ALA A 201 1.62 -1.18 -0.74
CA ALA A 201 2.93 -1.78 -0.59
C ALA A 201 3.95 -1.16 -1.58
N PRO A 202 5.16 -0.82 -1.14
CA PRO A 202 6.14 -0.17 -1.99
C PRO A 202 6.74 -1.15 -3.00
N GLY A 203 7.04 -0.65 -4.21
CA GLY A 203 7.89 -1.37 -5.15
C GLY A 203 9.36 -1.37 -4.71
N PRO A 204 10.19 -2.28 -5.26
CA PRO A 204 11.61 -2.35 -4.92
C PRO A 204 12.46 -1.30 -5.64
N GLY A 205 11.95 -0.71 -6.73
CA GLY A 205 12.69 0.20 -7.59
C GLY A 205 13.09 1.48 -6.87
N VAL A 206 14.35 1.86 -7.00
CA VAL A 206 14.88 3.15 -6.55
C VAL A 206 14.82 4.17 -7.68
N GLN A 207 15.23 5.40 -7.40
CA GLN A 207 15.23 6.47 -8.40
C GLN A 207 16.09 6.07 -9.63
N TYR A 208 15.53 6.25 -10.83
CA TYR A 208 16.09 5.88 -12.14
C TYR A 208 16.11 4.39 -12.48
N ASP A 209 15.57 3.52 -11.63
CA ASP A 209 15.36 2.14 -12.04
C ASP A 209 14.28 2.08 -13.13
N LEU A 210 14.50 1.23 -14.14
CA LEU A 210 13.49 0.94 -15.15
C LEU A 210 12.23 0.37 -14.50
N CYS A 211 11.08 0.80 -14.98
CA CYS A 211 9.79 0.36 -14.47
C CYS A 211 8.78 0.16 -15.60
N ASN A 212 7.82 -0.73 -15.38
CA ASN A 212 6.69 -0.98 -16.28
C ASN A 212 5.38 -0.48 -15.67
N SER A 213 5.32 -0.38 -14.34
CA SER A 213 4.12 0.01 -13.60
C SER A 213 4.45 0.91 -12.42
N VAL A 214 3.44 1.66 -11.95
CA VAL A 214 3.54 2.48 -10.74
C VAL A 214 3.84 1.67 -9.47
N TYR A 215 3.61 0.34 -9.50
CA TYR A 215 3.89 -0.56 -8.39
C TYR A 215 5.34 -1.01 -8.32
N ASP A 216 6.15 -0.70 -9.34
CA ASP A 216 7.56 -1.12 -9.39
C ASP A 216 8.45 -0.16 -8.59
N CYS A 217 7.99 1.07 -8.35
CA CYS A 217 8.77 2.13 -7.72
C CYS A 217 8.54 2.23 -6.21
N GLY A 218 9.60 2.58 -5.48
CA GLY A 218 9.58 2.81 -4.05
C GLY A 218 8.87 4.09 -3.62
N PRO A 219 8.83 4.37 -2.30
CA PRO A 219 8.21 5.57 -1.75
C PRO A 219 8.79 6.87 -2.31
N GLY A 220 7.93 7.81 -2.71
CA GLY A 220 8.36 9.11 -3.22
C GLY A 220 8.65 9.15 -4.73
N LEU A 221 8.42 8.03 -5.42
CA LEU A 221 8.73 7.85 -6.84
C LEU A 221 7.48 7.55 -7.67
N ALA A 222 7.52 7.88 -8.96
CA ALA A 222 6.49 7.62 -9.95
C ALA A 222 7.10 6.86 -11.13
N CYS A 223 6.41 5.85 -11.65
CA CYS A 223 6.83 5.20 -12.88
C CYS A 223 6.34 6.00 -14.10
N VAL A 224 7.23 6.73 -14.76
CA VAL A 224 6.87 7.67 -15.85
C VAL A 224 7.87 7.62 -16.99
N MET A 225 7.46 8.11 -18.16
CA MET A 225 8.32 8.17 -19.34
C MET A 225 9.34 9.31 -19.20
N HIS A 226 10.63 8.98 -19.13
CA HIS A 226 11.74 9.89 -19.32
C HIS A 226 12.03 10.07 -20.83
N PRO A 227 12.24 11.30 -21.32
CA PRO A 227 12.45 11.55 -22.75
C PRO A 227 13.62 10.78 -23.39
N THR A 228 14.66 10.45 -22.61
CA THR A 228 15.90 9.82 -23.11
C THR A 228 16.12 8.40 -22.61
N GLN A 229 15.55 8.00 -21.48
CA GLN A 229 15.83 6.70 -20.83
C GLN A 229 14.67 5.71 -20.97
N GLY A 230 13.48 6.17 -21.40
CA GLY A 230 12.27 5.35 -21.38
C GLY A 230 11.57 5.43 -20.04
N GLN A 231 10.83 4.38 -19.66
CA GLN A 231 10.01 4.40 -18.45
C GLN A 231 10.85 4.05 -17.21
N GLU A 232 10.98 4.99 -16.27
CA GLU A 232 11.79 4.84 -15.07
C GLU A 232 11.12 5.45 -13.83
N CYS A 233 11.65 5.10 -12.65
CA CYS A 233 11.18 5.57 -11.36
C CYS A 233 11.69 6.98 -11.05
N GLU A 234 10.82 7.97 -11.19
CA GLU A 234 11.17 9.38 -11.04
C GLU A 234 10.63 10.00 -9.76
N ARG A 235 11.42 10.87 -9.13
CA ARG A 235 11.01 11.53 -7.89
C ARG A 235 9.90 12.56 -8.14
N TRP A 236 8.85 12.51 -7.33
CA TRP A 236 7.79 13.52 -7.32
C TRP A 236 8.28 14.91 -6.89
N CYS A 237 7.71 15.96 -7.46
CA CYS A 237 8.04 17.35 -7.13
C CYS A 237 6.85 18.29 -7.32
N ARG A 238 6.95 19.51 -6.79
CA ARG A 238 5.99 20.60 -7.02
C ARG A 238 6.38 21.42 -8.24
N LEU A 239 5.46 21.59 -9.18
CA LEU A 239 5.72 22.42 -10.36
C LEU A 239 5.93 23.88 -9.96
N GLY A 240 6.97 24.50 -10.52
CA GLY A 240 7.37 25.87 -10.21
C GLY A 240 8.12 26.05 -8.88
N GLN A 241 8.28 24.99 -8.08
CA GLN A 241 9.04 25.06 -6.84
C GLN A 241 10.52 24.76 -7.05
N VAL A 242 11.37 25.69 -6.65
CA VAL A 242 12.82 25.50 -6.63
C VAL A 242 13.22 24.62 -5.44
N GLY A 243 14.11 23.66 -5.66
CA GLY A 243 14.72 22.83 -4.62
C GLY A 243 14.17 21.41 -4.49
N ASP A 244 12.98 21.12 -5.02
CA ASP A 244 12.40 19.76 -4.96
C ASP A 244 13.24 18.74 -5.74
N CYS A 245 13.90 19.17 -6.82
CA CYS A 245 14.58 18.27 -7.76
C CYS A 245 16.10 18.13 -7.60
N GLY A 246 16.71 18.72 -6.57
CA GLY A 246 18.17 18.69 -6.44
C GLY A 246 18.88 19.41 -7.60
N ILE A 247 20.19 19.20 -7.73
CA ILE A 247 21.02 19.92 -8.72
C ILE A 247 20.88 19.26 -10.09
N GLY A 248 20.68 20.07 -11.13
CA GLY A 248 20.68 19.62 -12.53
C GLY A 248 19.35 19.06 -13.04
N LEU A 249 18.32 19.01 -12.18
CA LEU A 249 16.99 18.55 -12.56
C LEU A 249 15.96 19.64 -12.33
N THR A 250 14.88 19.58 -13.08
CA THR A 250 13.74 20.49 -12.98
C THR A 250 12.46 19.69 -12.80
N CYS A 251 11.48 20.29 -12.13
CA CYS A 251 10.17 19.66 -11.99
C CYS A 251 9.42 19.77 -13.32
N LYS A 252 9.22 18.65 -14.02
CA LYS A 252 8.49 18.58 -15.28
C LYS A 252 7.07 18.06 -15.08
N ASP A 253 6.16 18.56 -15.91
CA ASP A 253 4.76 18.16 -15.93
C ASP A 253 4.56 16.88 -16.76
N ALA A 254 4.94 15.73 -16.21
CA ALA A 254 4.84 14.44 -16.93
C ALA A 254 3.40 13.92 -17.06
N PHE A 255 2.44 14.47 -16.31
CA PHE A 255 1.06 13.98 -16.25
C PHE A 255 0.06 14.92 -16.94
N GLY A 256 0.45 16.14 -17.34
CA GLY A 256 -0.42 17.07 -18.03
C GLY A 256 -1.68 17.40 -17.23
N SER A 257 -2.87 17.30 -17.83
CA SER A 257 -4.16 17.51 -17.14
C SER A 257 -4.49 16.43 -16.10
N ASP A 258 -3.73 15.34 -16.07
CA ASP A 258 -3.92 14.23 -15.15
C ASP A 258 -2.98 14.28 -13.95
N ALA A 259 -2.20 15.35 -13.78
CA ALA A 259 -1.34 15.51 -12.62
C ALA A 259 -2.14 15.64 -11.32
N PRO A 260 -1.66 15.06 -10.20
CA PRO A 260 -2.24 15.31 -8.90
C PRO A 260 -2.04 16.77 -8.50
N THR A 261 -3.02 17.31 -7.78
CA THR A 261 -2.93 18.64 -7.14
C THR A 261 -3.10 18.45 -5.64
N ILE A 262 -2.06 18.78 -4.88
CA ILE A 262 -2.05 18.69 -3.41
C ILE A 262 -1.92 20.10 -2.87
N ASP A 263 -2.86 20.51 -2.00
CA ASP A 263 -2.93 21.87 -1.43
C ASP A 263 -2.89 22.99 -2.49
N GLY A 264 -3.54 22.76 -3.63
CA GLY A 264 -3.57 23.71 -4.75
C GLY A 264 -2.30 23.74 -5.61
N ILE A 265 -1.30 22.92 -5.30
CA ILE A 265 -0.04 22.83 -6.05
C ILE A 265 -0.07 21.60 -6.95
N LYS A 266 0.09 21.84 -8.26
CA LYS A 266 0.21 20.78 -9.26
C LYS A 266 1.56 20.08 -9.12
N LEU A 267 1.54 18.75 -9.09
CA LEU A 267 2.75 17.96 -8.98
C LEU A 267 3.29 17.56 -10.35
N GLY A 268 4.58 17.26 -10.39
CA GLY A 268 5.31 16.72 -11.53
C GLY A 268 6.36 15.72 -11.06
N VAL A 269 7.36 15.48 -11.91
CA VAL A 269 8.51 14.62 -11.61
C VAL A 269 9.83 15.31 -11.94
N CYS A 270 10.91 14.92 -11.27
CA CYS A 270 12.22 15.51 -11.46
C CYS A 270 12.96 14.90 -12.65
N GLN A 271 13.15 15.68 -13.71
CA GLN A 271 13.86 15.26 -14.93
C GLN A 271 14.80 16.37 -15.42
N ASP A 272 15.74 16.05 -16.29
CA ASP A 272 16.68 17.02 -16.88
C ASP A 272 16.01 17.98 -17.90
#